data_AF-A0A392P1G0-F1
#
_entry.id   AF-A0A392P1G0-F1
#
_cell.length_a   1.000
_cell.length_b   1.000
_cell.length_c   1.000
_cell.angle_alpha   90.00
_cell.angle_beta   90.00
_cell.angle_gamma   90.00
#
_symmetry.space_group_name_H-M   'P 1'
#
loop_
_entity.id
_entity.type
_entity.pdbx_description
1 polymer ?
#
loop_
_entity_poly.entity_id
_entity_poly.type
_entity_poly.pdbx_seq_one_letter_code
_entity_poly.pdbx_strand_id
1 'polypeptide(L)'
;MAALHFLLKRAAKPNRYGSLATCRAFSSLRSSSSSATATQNITTPPQIPPFDHQPHPYNGPSADEVFAKRKTFLGPSLFHFYQKPLNIVEGKMQYLYDETGRRYLDAFAGIVTVSAGHCHPE
;
A
#
# COMPACT_ATOMS: atom_id res chain seq x y z
N MET A 1 46.09 27.90 -28.50
CA MET A 1 46.53 26.65 -29.14
C MET A 1 45.47 25.59 -28.85
N ALA A 2 44.41 25.57 -29.66
CA ALA A 2 44.19 24.56 -30.70
C ALA A 2 43.96 23.17 -30.06
N ALA A 3 42.70 22.81 -29.82
CA ALA A 3 41.86 22.01 -30.71
C ALA A 3 42.14 20.51 -30.59
N LEU A 4 41.20 19.75 -30.03
CA LEU A 4 40.88 18.43 -30.59
C LEU A 4 39.44 18.01 -30.28
N HIS A 5 38.63 18.21 -31.29
CA HIS A 5 37.33 17.63 -31.53
C HIS A 5 37.48 16.10 -31.67
N PHE A 6 36.75 15.28 -30.90
CA PHE A 6 36.43 13.93 -31.38
C PHE A 6 34.97 13.56 -31.08
N LEU A 7 34.31 13.28 -32.19
CA LEU A 7 32.91 13.07 -32.42
C LEU A 7 32.59 11.58 -32.21
N LEU A 8 31.67 11.24 -31.31
CA LEU A 8 30.94 9.97 -31.40
C LEU A 8 29.45 10.18 -31.17
N LYS A 9 28.79 10.55 -32.27
CA LYS A 9 27.36 10.33 -32.47
C LYS A 9 27.10 8.82 -32.45
N ARG A 10 26.48 8.29 -31.40
CA ARG A 10 25.89 6.95 -31.44
C ARG A 10 24.47 7.06 -32.01
N ALA A 11 24.34 6.74 -33.29
CA ALA A 11 23.05 6.55 -33.94
C ALA A 11 22.42 5.23 -33.45
N ALA A 12 21.23 5.29 -32.87
CA ALA A 12 20.42 4.11 -32.58
C ALA A 12 19.80 3.59 -33.88
N LYS A 13 20.09 2.34 -34.23
CA LYS A 13 19.43 1.62 -35.33
C LYS A 13 17.99 1.27 -34.94
N PRO A 14 16.99 1.51 -35.78
CA PRO A 14 15.65 0.99 -35.53
C PRO A 14 15.62 -0.52 -35.77
N ASN A 15 15.20 -1.27 -34.74
CA ASN A 15 15.01 -2.71 -34.83
C ASN A 15 13.71 -2.99 -35.62
N ARG A 16 13.86 -3.60 -36.80
CA ARG A 16 12.75 -4.08 -37.63
C ARG A 16 12.55 -5.56 -37.37
N TYR A 17 11.44 -5.92 -36.73
CA TYR A 17 10.82 -7.22 -36.92
C TYR A 17 9.33 -6.99 -37.22
N GLY A 18 8.95 -7.25 -38.48
CA GLY A 18 7.58 -7.72 -38.78
C GLY A 18 7.41 -9.13 -38.23
N SER A 19 6.24 -9.77 -38.21
CA SER A 19 5.03 -9.59 -38.99
C SER A 19 3.93 -10.46 -38.36
N LEU A 20 2.67 -10.03 -38.49
CA LEU A 20 1.44 -10.82 -38.51
C LEU A 20 1.10 -11.74 -37.32
N ALA A 21 0.13 -11.30 -36.52
CA ALA A 21 -0.93 -12.19 -36.06
C ALA A 21 -2.28 -11.45 -36.08
N THR A 22 -3.19 -12.04 -36.84
CA THR A 22 -4.48 -11.56 -37.29
C THR A 22 -5.56 -11.85 -36.26
N CYS A 23 -6.52 -10.92 -36.15
CA CYS A 23 -7.91 -11.11 -35.70
C CYS A 23 -8.19 -11.74 -34.32
N ARG A 24 -8.76 -10.93 -33.42
CA ARG A 24 -10.18 -11.01 -33.06
C ARG A 24 -10.58 -9.73 -32.34
N ALA A 25 -11.43 -8.93 -32.98
CA ALA A 25 -12.12 -7.83 -32.34
C ALA A 25 -13.05 -8.41 -31.27
N PHE A 26 -12.71 -8.24 -29.99
CA PHE A 26 -13.68 -8.37 -28.91
C PHE A 26 -14.51 -7.09 -28.93
N SER A 27 -15.73 -7.16 -29.46
CA SER A 27 -16.72 -6.10 -29.34
C SER A 27 -17.06 -5.94 -27.86
N SER A 28 -16.38 -5.01 -27.19
CA SER A 28 -16.74 -4.60 -25.83
C SER A 28 -18.10 -3.92 -25.89
N LEU A 29 -19.11 -4.59 -25.32
CA LEU A 29 -20.41 -4.02 -25.02
C LEU A 29 -20.19 -2.79 -24.14
N ARG A 30 -20.40 -1.61 -24.72
CA ARG A 30 -20.43 -0.33 -24.01
C ARG A 30 -21.67 -0.35 -23.10
N SER A 31 -21.49 -0.79 -21.85
CA SER A 31 -22.52 -0.59 -20.83
C SER A 31 -22.60 0.90 -20.56
N SER A 32 -23.72 1.51 -20.96
CA SER A 32 -24.07 2.88 -20.63
C SER A 32 -24.12 3.02 -19.11
N SER A 33 -23.10 3.66 -18.52
CA SER A 33 -23.14 4.05 -17.12
C SER A 33 -24.16 5.17 -16.96
N SER A 34 -25.36 4.82 -16.51
CA SER A 34 -26.39 5.78 -16.11
C SER A 34 -25.87 6.59 -14.91
N SER A 35 -25.66 7.88 -15.17
CA SER A 35 -25.81 9.00 -14.22
C SER A 35 -25.37 8.75 -12.79
N ALA A 36 -24.16 9.26 -12.49
CA ALA A 36 -23.76 9.67 -11.16
C ALA A 36 -24.86 10.52 -10.51
N THR A 37 -25.39 10.08 -9.37
CA THR A 37 -26.18 10.95 -8.48
C THR A 37 -25.97 10.49 -7.05
N ALA A 38 -25.11 11.22 -6.32
CA ALA A 38 -25.28 11.53 -4.90
C ALA A 38 -24.07 12.35 -4.42
N THR A 39 -24.14 13.67 -4.59
CA THR A 39 -23.37 14.60 -3.75
C THR A 39 -23.98 14.55 -2.36
N GLN A 40 -23.44 13.70 -1.48
CA GLN A 40 -23.72 13.74 -0.05
C GLN A 40 -22.49 14.36 0.61
N ASN A 41 -22.65 15.53 1.23
CA ASN A 41 -21.63 16.10 2.10
C ASN A 41 -21.57 15.24 3.37
N ILE A 42 -20.79 14.17 3.35
CA ILE A 42 -20.62 13.25 4.48
C ILE A 42 -19.66 13.92 5.49
N THR A 43 -20.22 14.62 6.48
CA THR A 43 -19.44 15.21 7.60
C THR A 43 -19.11 14.17 8.69
N THR A 44 -19.68 12.96 8.61
CA THR A 44 -19.42 11.90 9.60
C THR A 44 -18.31 10.98 9.09
N PRO A 45 -17.25 10.71 9.88
CA PRO A 45 -16.23 9.75 9.47
C PRO A 45 -16.87 8.37 9.26
N PRO A 46 -16.45 7.64 8.21
CA PRO A 46 -16.98 6.32 7.92
C PRO A 46 -16.79 5.38 9.10
N GLN A 47 -17.83 4.63 9.46
CA GLN A 47 -17.80 3.65 10.54
C GLN A 47 -17.36 2.30 9.99
N ILE A 48 -16.47 1.61 10.72
CA ILE A 48 -16.03 0.27 10.36
C ILE A 48 -17.14 -0.74 10.73
N PRO A 49 -17.47 -1.72 9.85
CA PRO A 49 -18.49 -2.73 10.14
C PRO A 49 -18.25 -3.49 11.46
N PRO A 50 -19.30 -4.05 12.09
CA PRO A 50 -19.15 -4.97 13.22
C PRO A 50 -18.24 -6.16 12.86
N PHE A 51 -17.45 -6.60 13.84
CA PHE A 51 -16.56 -7.76 13.71
C PHE A 51 -16.30 -8.31 15.11
N ASP A 52 -16.62 -9.60 15.31
CA ASP A 52 -16.76 -10.22 16.64
C ASP A 52 -15.43 -10.66 17.28
N HIS A 53 -14.32 -10.08 16.83
CA HIS A 53 -13.00 -10.36 17.37
C HIS A 53 -12.62 -9.35 18.44
N GLN A 54 -12.16 -9.83 19.59
CA GLN A 54 -11.62 -9.01 20.67
C GLN A 54 -10.12 -9.25 20.76
N PRO A 55 -9.28 -8.20 20.67
CA PRO A 55 -7.84 -8.36 20.79
C PRO A 55 -7.44 -8.73 22.22
N HIS A 56 -6.31 -9.42 22.35
CA HIS A 56 -5.76 -9.75 23.67
C HIS A 56 -5.23 -8.48 24.35
N PRO A 57 -5.38 -8.36 25.69
CA PRO A 57 -4.78 -7.25 26.43
C PRO A 57 -3.26 -7.19 26.19
N TYR A 58 -2.78 -6.02 25.79
CA TYR A 58 -1.36 -5.79 25.53
C TYR A 58 -0.65 -5.35 26.82
N ASN A 59 0.28 -6.17 27.30
CA ASN A 59 1.10 -5.90 28.50
C ASN A 59 2.58 -5.58 28.14
N GLY A 60 2.84 -5.21 26.88
CA GLY A 60 4.19 -4.91 26.41
C GLY A 60 4.58 -3.43 26.59
N PRO A 61 5.76 -3.03 26.07
CA PRO A 61 6.23 -1.65 26.15
C PRO A 61 5.30 -0.68 25.42
N SER A 62 5.19 0.54 25.93
CA SER A 62 4.44 1.62 25.28
C SER A 62 5.01 1.98 23.91
N ALA A 63 4.18 2.58 23.04
CA ALA A 63 4.62 3.06 21.73
C ALA A 63 5.83 4.02 21.82
N ASP A 64 5.88 4.87 22.86
CA ASP A 64 6.97 5.82 23.08
C ASP A 64 8.27 5.10 23.50
N GLU A 65 8.19 4.06 24.33
CA GLU A 65 9.35 3.24 24.69
C GLU A 65 9.88 2.45 23.48
N VAL A 66 8.98 1.88 22.67
CA VAL A 66 9.35 1.21 21.41
C VAL A 66 10.04 2.20 20.48
N PHE A 67 9.49 3.41 20.35
CA PHE A 67 10.05 4.45 19.50
C PHE A 67 11.43 4.94 19.98
N ALA A 68 11.61 5.11 21.29
CA ALA A 68 12.91 5.44 21.89
C ALA A 68 13.95 4.35 21.59
N LYS A 69 13.59 3.07 21.80
CA LYS A 69 14.47 1.93 21.48
C LYS A 69 14.84 1.89 20.00
N ARG A 70 13.89 2.13 19.09
CA ARG A 70 14.18 2.21 17.64
C ARG A 70 15.23 3.27 17.32
N LYS A 71 15.16 4.46 17.93
CA LYS A 71 16.17 5.51 17.73
C LYS A 71 17.55 5.13 18.25
N THR A 72 17.62 4.40 19.36
CA THR A 72 18.90 3.99 19.97
C THR A 72 19.55 2.83 19.21
N PHE A 73 18.76 1.85 18.76
CA PHE A 73 19.27 0.56 18.29
C PHE A 73 19.15 0.33 16.78
N LEU A 74 18.35 1.11 16.05
CA LEU A 74 18.16 0.94 14.61
C LEU A 74 18.82 2.07 13.82
N GLY A 75 19.26 1.75 12.60
CA GLY A 75 19.87 2.71 11.69
C GLY A 75 18.87 3.72 11.10
N PRO A 76 19.33 4.92 10.68
CA PRO A 76 18.47 6.00 10.18
C PRO A 76 17.79 5.70 8.84
N SER A 77 18.20 4.65 8.13
CA SER A 77 17.54 4.21 6.89
C SER A 77 16.17 3.56 7.12
N LEU A 78 15.84 3.16 8.36
CA LEU A 78 14.52 2.66 8.73
C LEU A 78 13.61 3.84 9.09
N PHE A 79 12.85 4.30 8.10
CA PHE A 79 11.92 5.43 8.25
C PHE A 79 10.50 4.98 8.62
N HIS A 80 9.69 5.95 9.05
CA HIS A 80 8.29 5.74 9.44
C HIS A 80 7.38 6.27 8.34
N PHE A 81 6.27 5.58 8.08
CA PHE A 81 5.26 6.05 7.12
C PHE A 81 4.34 7.16 7.69
N TYR A 82 4.29 7.29 9.03
CA TYR A 82 3.44 8.25 9.73
C TYR A 82 4.25 9.12 10.68
N GLN A 83 3.76 10.34 10.96
CA GLN A 83 4.39 11.27 11.89
C GLN A 83 4.46 10.72 13.31
N LYS A 84 3.35 10.14 13.80
CA LYS A 84 3.32 9.32 15.01
C LYS A 84 3.28 7.85 14.59
N PRO A 85 4.37 7.08 14.79
CA PRO A 85 4.38 5.67 14.46
C PRO A 85 3.28 4.92 15.23
N LEU A 86 2.54 4.05 14.54
CA LEU A 86 1.54 3.19 15.15
C LEU A 86 2.23 1.97 15.74
N ASN A 87 1.93 1.63 16.99
CA ASN A 87 2.38 0.39 17.62
C ASN A 87 1.29 -0.67 17.45
N ILE A 88 1.31 -1.33 16.29
CA ILE A 88 0.38 -2.42 15.99
C ILE A 88 0.83 -3.68 16.74
N VAL A 89 -0.04 -4.23 17.58
CA VAL A 89 0.26 -5.34 18.48
C VAL A 89 -0.45 -6.63 18.11
N GLU A 90 -1.54 -6.54 17.35
CA GLU A 90 -2.32 -7.70 16.91
C GLU A 90 -2.94 -7.46 15.53
N GLY A 91 -3.13 -8.54 14.76
CA GLY A 91 -3.85 -8.53 13.49
C GLY A 91 -4.79 -9.72 13.35
N LYS A 92 -5.99 -9.50 12.81
CA LYS A 92 -6.96 -10.55 12.50
C LYS A 92 -7.75 -10.20 11.25
N MET A 93 -7.73 -11.10 10.27
CA MET A 93 -8.32 -10.90 8.94
C MET A 93 -7.88 -9.54 8.36
N GLN A 94 -8.81 -8.67 7.93
CA GLN A 94 -8.52 -7.35 7.37
C GLN A 94 -8.19 -6.27 8.41
N TYR A 95 -8.11 -6.61 9.70
CA TYR A 95 -8.00 -5.62 10.78
C TYR A 95 -6.69 -5.72 11.56
N LEU A 96 -6.23 -4.56 12.01
CA LEU A 96 -5.09 -4.39 12.92
C LEU A 96 -5.55 -3.70 14.20
N TYR A 97 -4.87 -4.01 15.31
CA TYR A 97 -5.14 -3.45 16.62
C TYR A 97 -3.87 -2.83 17.20
N ASP A 98 -4.01 -1.63 17.76
CA ASP A 98 -2.92 -0.97 18.49
C ASP A 98 -2.86 -1.40 19.96
N GLU A 99 -1.90 -0.87 20.70
CA GLU A 99 -1.70 -1.16 22.12
C GLU A 99 -2.88 -0.79 23.03
N THR A 100 -3.78 0.08 22.56
CA THR A 100 -4.99 0.52 23.28
C THR A 100 -6.21 -0.34 22.96
N GLY A 101 -6.09 -1.27 22.01
CA GLY A 101 -7.19 -2.08 21.49
C GLY A 101 -8.00 -1.39 20.39
N ARG A 102 -7.54 -0.24 19.88
CA ARG A 102 -8.23 0.44 18.78
C ARG A 102 -8.08 -0.35 17.48
N ARG A 103 -9.19 -0.56 16.79
CA ARG A 103 -9.26 -1.30 15.52
C ARG A 103 -9.05 -0.39 14.31
N TYR A 104 -8.24 -0.87 13.36
CA TYR A 104 -7.93 -0.24 12.09
C TYR A 104 -8.22 -1.20 10.93
N LEU A 105 -8.68 -0.68 9.79
CA LEU A 105 -8.72 -1.41 8.53
C LEU A 105 -7.32 -1.40 7.90
N ASP A 106 -6.75 -2.58 7.60
CA ASP A 106 -5.46 -2.67 6.93
C ASP A 106 -5.61 -2.50 5.42
N ALA A 107 -5.43 -1.26 4.95
CA ALA A 107 -5.36 -0.94 3.53
C ALA A 107 -3.93 -1.00 2.95
N PHE A 108 -2.92 -1.33 3.78
CA PHE A 108 -1.52 -1.44 3.35
C PHE A 108 -1.15 -2.88 3.01
N ALA A 109 -1.77 -3.84 3.70
CA ALA A 109 -1.62 -5.29 3.51
C ALA A 109 -0.14 -5.73 3.48
N GLY A 110 0.70 -5.12 4.32
CA GLY A 110 2.14 -5.42 4.36
C GLY A 110 2.86 -5.27 3.02
N ILE A 111 2.67 -4.13 2.33
CA ILE A 111 3.14 -3.93 0.94
C ILE A 111 2.48 -4.99 0.02
N VAL A 112 1.17 -5.13 0.15
CA VAL A 112 0.34 -6.03 -0.69
C VAL A 112 0.80 -7.50 -0.64
N THR A 113 1.31 -7.95 0.51
CA THR A 113 1.70 -9.34 0.74
C THR A 113 0.68 -10.12 1.57
N VAL A 114 -0.16 -9.44 2.34
CA VAL A 114 -1.17 -10.04 3.24
C VAL A 114 -2.53 -10.06 2.55
N SER A 115 -2.67 -10.85 1.48
CA SER A 115 -3.88 -10.88 0.65
C SER A 115 -5.06 -11.64 1.29
N ALA A 116 -4.80 -12.70 2.06
CA ALA A 116 -5.82 -13.44 2.79
C ALA A 116 -6.17 -12.81 4.15
N GLY A 117 -5.53 -11.70 4.52
CA GLY A 117 -5.63 -11.11 5.84
C GLY A 117 -4.70 -11.74 6.87
N HIS A 118 -4.63 -11.11 8.05
CA HIS A 118 -3.79 -11.50 9.17
C HIS A 118 -4.35 -12.73 9.89
N CYS A 119 -3.51 -13.71 10.22
CA CYS A 119 -3.90 -14.90 10.98
C CYS A 119 -5.18 -15.59 10.44
N HIS A 120 -5.20 -15.81 9.12
CA HIS A 120 -6.26 -16.54 8.42
C HIS A 120 -6.35 -17.99 8.96
N PRO A 121 -7.55 -18.52 9.24
CA PRO A 121 -7.73 -19.82 9.90
C PRO A 121 -7.52 -21.05 8.99
N GLU A 122 -6.82 -20.92 7.86
CA GLU A 122 -6.54 -22.03 6.90
C GLU A 122 -5.04 -22.28 6.76
#